data_AF-E3FHK2-F1
#
_entry.id   AF-E3FHK2-F1
#
_cell.length_a   1.000
_cell.length_b   1.000
_cell.length_c   1.000
_cell.angle_alpha   90.00
_cell.angle_beta   90.00
_cell.angle_gamma   90.00
#
_symmetry.space_group_name_H-M   'P 1'
#
loop_
_entity.id
_entity.type
_entity.pdbx_description
1 polymer ?
#
loop_
_entity_poly.entity_id
_entity_poly.type
_entity_poly.pdbx_seq_one_letter_code
_entity_poly.pdbx_strand_id
1 'polypeptide(L)'
;MPPVLFAFLVGLGQGLLHAVGPDHCAAMATLGTLGGGRRRAAVMTAVRFACGHAAMLGGVAAFCLLAGVGLSEAFERWAEVFGGVVLVALAVTALLFPNSLNHGHPHLPGHTHEPHMHKHVSTAAGAFMAVSGVRSLLLALPPLLMGGSMSLAAWTYLPGFALGILIGMGAVGLLFAEGISRLGAGLVSWLQRAVAVGSGALGLFWIGSRL
;
A
#
# COMPACT_ATOMS: atom_id res chain seq x y z
N MET A 1 -9.28 2.88 -30.73
CA MET A 1 -9.58 3.21 -29.31
C MET A 1 -9.42 4.71 -29.15
N PRO A 2 -10.41 5.45 -28.62
CA PRO A 2 -10.23 6.87 -28.35
C PRO A 2 -9.08 7.09 -27.35
N PRO A 3 -8.25 8.14 -27.51
CA PRO A 3 -7.03 8.35 -26.73
C PRO A 3 -7.29 8.42 -25.21
N VAL A 4 -8.46 8.94 -24.84
CA VAL A 4 -8.93 9.05 -23.46
C VAL A 4 -9.17 7.68 -22.81
N LEU A 5 -9.82 6.76 -23.52
CA LEU A 5 -10.06 5.39 -23.07
C LEU A 5 -8.76 4.60 -22.99
N PHE A 6 -7.88 4.79 -23.98
CA PHE A 6 -6.56 4.17 -23.96
C PHE A 6 -5.76 4.61 -22.72
N ALA A 7 -5.72 5.91 -22.42
CA ALA A 7 -5.03 6.43 -21.24
C ALA A 7 -5.60 5.87 -19.92
N PHE A 8 -6.94 5.76 -19.83
CA PHE A 8 -7.59 5.13 -18.68
C PHE A 8 -7.19 3.66 -18.51
N LEU A 9 -7.20 2.87 -19.59
CA LEU A 9 -6.84 1.45 -19.56
C LEU A 9 -5.37 1.23 -19.26
N VAL A 10 -4.48 2.08 -19.78
CA VAL A 10 -3.05 2.06 -19.44
C VAL A 10 -2.85 2.41 -17.97
N GLY A 11 -3.54 3.44 -17.46
CA GLY A 11 -3.58 3.76 -16.04
C GLY A 11 -4.01 2.58 -15.20
N LEU A 12 -5.15 1.96 -15.54
CA LEU A 12 -5.67 0.77 -14.88
C LEU A 12 -4.65 -0.37 -14.85
N GLY A 13 -4.06 -0.70 -16.00
CA GLY A 13 -3.04 -1.74 -16.11
C GLY A 13 -1.80 -1.46 -15.27
N GLN A 14 -1.30 -0.22 -15.30
CA GLN A 14 -0.19 0.21 -14.44
C GLN A 14 -0.54 0.15 -12.96
N GLY A 15 -1.74 0.58 -12.56
CA GLY A 15 -2.20 0.49 -11.17
C GLY A 15 -2.28 -0.96 -10.68
N LEU A 16 -2.71 -1.89 -11.54
CA LEU A 16 -2.72 -3.33 -11.24
C LEU A 16 -1.30 -3.90 -11.07
N LEU A 17 -0.37 -3.54 -11.96
CA LEU A 17 1.03 -3.96 -11.86
C LEU A 17 1.72 -3.37 -10.64
N HIS A 18 1.43 -2.12 -10.32
CA HIS A 18 1.93 -1.44 -9.13
C HIS A 18 1.47 -2.14 -7.85
N ALA A 19 0.21 -2.56 -7.79
CA ALA A 19 -0.37 -3.24 -6.63
C ALA A 19 0.31 -4.57 -6.26
N VAL A 20 0.92 -5.26 -7.23
CA VAL A 20 1.66 -6.52 -7.01
C VAL A 20 3.15 -6.30 -6.72
N GLY A 21 3.56 -5.06 -6.47
CA GLY A 21 4.91 -4.72 -6.01
C GLY A 21 5.29 -5.48 -4.73
N PRO A 22 6.55 -5.93 -4.61
CA PRO A 22 6.99 -6.77 -3.49
C PRO A 22 6.89 -6.05 -2.14
N ASP A 23 7.13 -4.75 -2.11
CA ASP A 23 6.99 -3.85 -0.97
C ASP A 23 5.52 -3.74 -0.50
N HIS A 24 4.59 -3.55 -1.42
CA HIS A 24 3.16 -3.51 -1.09
C HIS A 24 2.66 -4.86 -0.56
N CYS A 25 3.07 -5.95 -1.20
CA CYS A 25 2.71 -7.31 -0.78
C CYS A 25 3.28 -7.60 0.61
N ALA A 26 4.54 -7.25 0.86
CA ALA A 26 5.20 -7.38 2.15
C ALA A 26 4.46 -6.59 3.24
N ALA A 27 4.14 -5.32 2.99
CA ALA A 27 3.41 -4.47 3.93
C ALA A 27 2.00 -5.00 4.24
N MET A 28 1.23 -5.39 3.21
CA MET A 28 -0.11 -5.95 3.37
C MET A 28 -0.09 -7.29 4.09
N ALA A 29 0.89 -8.15 3.80
CA ALA A 29 1.05 -9.43 4.51
C ALA A 29 1.37 -9.19 6.00
N THR A 30 2.30 -8.26 6.30
CA THR A 30 2.61 -7.88 7.68
C THR A 30 1.38 -7.33 8.42
N LEU A 31 0.65 -6.38 7.83
CA LEU A 31 -0.57 -5.81 8.42
C LEU A 31 -1.70 -6.85 8.57
N GLY A 32 -1.87 -7.75 7.60
CA GLY A 32 -2.88 -8.79 7.63
C GLY A 32 -2.69 -9.78 8.78
N THR A 33 -1.45 -10.11 9.11
CA THR A 33 -1.12 -10.98 10.26
C THR A 33 -1.35 -10.32 11.61
N LEU A 34 -1.18 -9.00 11.71
CA LEU A 34 -1.49 -8.24 12.93
C LEU A 34 -2.99 -8.22 13.30
N GLY A 35 -3.88 -8.39 12.32
CA GLY A 35 -5.34 -8.36 12.48
C GLY A 35 -5.99 -9.68 12.94
N GLY A 36 -5.20 -10.67 13.35
CA GLY A 36 -5.70 -11.90 13.99
C GLY A 36 -6.45 -12.87 13.07
N GLY A 37 -6.12 -12.91 11.79
CA GLY A 37 -6.51 -14.01 10.89
C GLY A 37 -7.98 -14.04 10.42
N ARG A 38 -8.82 -13.08 10.83
CA ARG A 38 -10.21 -12.99 10.33
C ARG A 38 -10.23 -12.48 8.89
N ARG A 39 -10.75 -13.29 7.96
CA ARG A 39 -10.85 -12.97 6.52
C ARG A 39 -11.38 -11.55 6.25
N ARG A 40 -12.51 -11.18 6.86
CA ARG A 40 -13.11 -9.84 6.72
C ARG A 40 -12.20 -8.71 7.21
N ALA A 41 -11.48 -8.92 8.31
CA ALA A 41 -10.59 -7.91 8.87
C ALA A 41 -9.35 -7.71 7.99
N ALA A 42 -8.77 -8.79 7.46
CA ALA A 42 -7.66 -8.74 6.51
C ALA A 42 -8.04 -8.00 5.22
N VAL A 43 -9.21 -8.31 4.63
CA VAL A 43 -9.72 -7.62 3.43
C VAL A 43 -9.96 -6.14 3.71
N MET A 44 -10.59 -5.78 4.82
CA MET A 44 -10.82 -4.38 5.18
C MET A 44 -9.51 -3.62 5.42
N THR A 45 -8.50 -4.30 5.97
CA THR A 45 -7.16 -3.72 6.17
C THR A 45 -6.50 -3.44 4.82
N ALA A 46 -6.56 -4.39 3.87
CA ALA A 46 -6.02 -4.22 2.53
C ALA A 46 -6.74 -3.11 1.74
N VAL A 47 -8.08 -3.04 1.81
CA VAL A 47 -8.85 -1.97 1.15
C VAL A 47 -8.49 -0.60 1.73
N ARG A 48 -8.40 -0.48 3.06
CA ARG A 48 -7.99 0.78 3.71
C ARG A 48 -6.58 1.20 3.34
N PHE A 49 -5.65 0.25 3.28
CA PHE A 49 -4.29 0.46 2.79
C PHE A 49 -4.31 0.96 1.35
N ALA A 50 -5.03 0.28 0.46
CA ALA A 50 -5.18 0.66 -0.94
C ALA A 50 -5.78 2.06 -1.11
N CYS A 51 -6.79 2.43 -0.30
CA CYS A 51 -7.38 3.76 -0.33
C CYS A 51 -6.37 4.85 0.09
N GLY A 52 -5.64 4.66 1.19
CA GLY A 52 -4.61 5.60 1.62
C GLY A 52 -3.49 5.74 0.58
N HIS A 53 -3.09 4.62 0.00
CA HIS A 53 -2.06 4.54 -1.03
C HIS A 53 -2.48 5.28 -2.32
N ALA A 54 -3.66 4.94 -2.86
CA ALA A 54 -4.20 5.58 -4.05
C ALA A 54 -4.46 7.07 -3.84
N ALA A 55 -4.94 7.48 -2.65
CA ALA A 55 -5.17 8.89 -2.34
C ALA A 55 -3.86 9.70 -2.28
N MET A 56 -2.81 9.15 -1.67
CA MET A 56 -1.52 9.85 -1.57
C MET A 56 -0.86 9.98 -2.95
N LEU A 57 -0.74 8.88 -3.71
CA LEU A 57 -0.20 8.92 -5.07
C LEU A 57 -1.05 9.81 -6.00
N GLY A 58 -2.37 9.67 -5.91
CA GLY A 58 -3.33 10.49 -6.65
C GLY A 58 -3.14 11.99 -6.38
N GLY A 59 -2.99 12.36 -5.11
CA GLY A 59 -2.75 13.74 -4.69
C GLY A 59 -1.41 14.28 -5.20
N VAL A 60 -0.33 13.51 -5.08
CA VAL A 60 0.99 13.92 -5.58
C VAL A 60 1.00 14.07 -7.10
N ALA A 61 0.42 13.13 -7.85
CA ALA A 61 0.30 13.27 -9.30
C ALA A 61 -0.60 14.45 -9.69
N ALA A 62 -1.76 14.62 -9.05
CA ALA A 62 -2.63 15.76 -9.34
C ALA A 62 -1.90 17.09 -9.10
N PHE A 63 -1.12 17.20 -8.02
CA PHE A 63 -0.28 18.37 -7.77
C PHE A 63 0.77 18.57 -8.88
N CYS A 64 1.49 17.52 -9.28
CA CYS A 64 2.49 17.59 -10.34
C CYS A 64 1.86 18.00 -11.69
N LEU A 65 0.69 17.44 -12.02
CA LEU A 65 -0.07 17.80 -13.22
C LEU A 65 -0.51 19.28 -13.20
N LEU A 66 -1.07 19.75 -12.08
CA LEU A 66 -1.53 21.13 -11.93
C LEU A 66 -0.40 22.15 -11.96
N ALA A 67 0.72 21.83 -11.30
CA ALA A 67 1.91 22.69 -11.28
C ALA A 67 2.76 22.57 -12.56
N GLY A 68 2.53 21.54 -13.39
CA GLY A 68 3.34 21.27 -14.58
C GLY A 68 4.78 20.90 -14.24
N VAL A 69 5.03 20.32 -13.06
CA VAL A 69 6.37 19.98 -12.56
C VAL A 69 6.56 18.47 -12.51
N GLY A 70 7.77 18.02 -12.83
CA GLY A 70 8.23 16.67 -12.50
C GLY A 70 8.83 16.62 -11.10
N LEU A 71 8.98 15.42 -10.55
CA LEU A 71 9.76 15.22 -9.32
C LEU A 71 11.24 15.09 -9.69
N SER A 72 12.12 15.53 -8.79
CA SER A 72 13.55 15.37 -8.97
C SER A 72 13.97 13.93 -8.65
N GLU A 73 15.04 13.45 -9.28
CA GLU A 73 15.63 12.14 -8.96
C GLU A 73 16.03 12.03 -7.48
N ALA A 74 16.46 13.14 -6.87
CA ALA A 74 16.76 13.21 -5.45
C ALA A 74 15.52 12.95 -4.60
N PHE A 75 14.37 13.54 -4.95
CA PHE A 75 13.12 13.28 -4.25
C PHE A 75 12.70 11.82 -4.39
N GLU A 76 12.75 11.25 -5.60
CA GLU A 76 12.43 9.84 -5.84
C GLU A 76 13.32 8.91 -5.02
N ARG A 77 14.63 9.17 -5.00
CA ARG A 77 15.60 8.40 -4.21
C ARG A 77 15.29 8.43 -2.71
N TRP A 78 15.03 9.60 -2.16
CA TRP A 78 14.67 9.75 -0.74
C TRP A 78 13.30 9.12 -0.43
N ALA A 79 12.37 9.16 -1.37
CA ALA A 79 11.06 8.56 -1.24
C ALA A 79 11.15 7.02 -1.20
N GLU A 80 12.02 6.41 -2.01
CA GLU A 80 12.32 4.97 -1.96
C GLU A 80 12.97 4.57 -0.62
N VAL A 81 13.94 5.36 -0.12
CA VAL A 81 14.54 5.15 1.21
C VAL A 81 13.49 5.23 2.31
N PHE A 82 12.58 6.22 2.23
CA PHE A 82 11.49 6.38 3.18
C PHE A 82 10.56 5.16 3.21
N GLY A 83 10.18 4.61 2.05
CA GLY A 83 9.39 3.36 2.01
C GLY A 83 10.11 2.19 2.67
N GLY A 84 11.43 2.07 2.44
CA GLY A 84 12.27 1.07 3.12
C GLY A 84 12.22 1.21 4.64
N VAL A 85 12.28 2.44 5.17
CA VAL A 85 12.16 2.72 6.61
C VAL A 85 10.77 2.32 7.13
N VAL A 86 9.70 2.62 6.39
CA VAL A 86 8.33 2.21 6.76
C VAL A 86 8.21 0.68 6.82
N LEU A 87 8.79 -0.06 5.85
CA LEU A 87 8.80 -1.52 5.87
C LEU A 87 9.53 -2.08 7.10
N VAL A 88 10.70 -1.52 7.45
CA VAL A 88 11.44 -1.92 8.65
C VAL A 88 10.61 -1.63 9.91
N ALA A 89 9.97 -0.47 10.00
CA ALA A 89 9.13 -0.12 11.15
C ALA A 89 7.93 -1.08 11.31
N LEU A 90 7.27 -1.44 10.20
CA LEU A 90 6.18 -2.44 10.21
C LEU A 90 6.69 -3.82 10.62
N ALA A 91 7.85 -4.25 10.12
CA ALA A 91 8.48 -5.51 10.49
C ALA A 91 8.83 -5.58 11.99
N VAL A 92 9.48 -4.54 12.52
CA VAL A 92 9.81 -4.44 13.96
C VAL A 92 8.55 -4.48 14.80
N THR A 93 7.52 -3.73 14.41
CA THR A 93 6.23 -3.72 15.11
C THR A 93 5.59 -5.12 15.12
N ALA A 94 5.63 -5.83 13.99
CA ALA A 94 5.07 -7.18 13.89
C ALA A 94 5.83 -8.24 14.69
N LEU A 95 7.14 -8.05 14.90
CA LEU A 95 7.98 -8.94 15.69
C LEU A 95 7.88 -8.68 17.20
N LEU A 96 7.86 -7.40 17.61
CA LEU A 96 7.84 -7.01 19.02
C LEU A 96 6.44 -7.03 19.63
N PHE A 97 5.42 -6.67 18.83
CA PHE A 97 4.04 -6.54 19.28
C PHE A 97 3.09 -7.36 18.39
N PRO A 98 3.22 -8.70 18.36
CA PRO A 98 2.30 -9.54 17.62
C PRO A 98 0.87 -9.34 18.14
N ASN A 99 -0.09 -9.16 17.24
CA ASN A 99 -1.50 -8.84 17.55
C ASN A 99 -1.77 -7.40 18.07
N SER A 100 -0.89 -6.43 17.82
CA SER A 100 -1.11 -5.02 18.19
C SER A 100 -2.39 -4.40 17.58
N LEU A 101 -2.90 -4.93 16.46
CA LEU A 101 -4.16 -4.49 15.86
C LEU A 101 -5.39 -5.25 16.38
N ASN A 102 -5.19 -6.22 17.28
CA ASN A 102 -6.21 -7.13 17.77
C ASN A 102 -6.24 -7.12 19.31
N HIS A 103 -6.75 -6.04 19.89
CA HIS A 103 -7.01 -5.95 21.33
C HIS A 103 -8.44 -6.41 21.61
N GLY A 104 -8.60 -7.65 22.06
CA GLY A 104 -9.80 -8.14 22.72
C GLY A 104 -9.47 -8.39 24.19
N HIS A 105 -9.91 -7.52 25.09
CA HIS A 105 -9.85 -7.78 26.52
C HIS A 105 -11.03 -8.68 26.95
N PRO A 106 -10.87 -9.54 27.96
CA PRO A 106 -12.00 -10.17 28.64
C PRO A 106 -12.91 -9.07 29.19
N HIS A 107 -14.19 -9.08 28.84
CA HIS A 107 -15.16 -8.16 29.40
C HIS A 107 -15.33 -8.44 30.90
N LEU A 108 -14.83 -7.56 31.76
CA LEU A 108 -15.33 -7.45 33.14
C LEU A 108 -16.76 -6.86 33.06
N PRO A 109 -17.73 -7.37 33.82
CA PRO A 109 -19.10 -6.86 33.77
C PRO A 109 -19.12 -5.43 34.32
N GLY A 110 -19.42 -4.42 33.51
CA GLY A 110 -19.70 -3.05 33.99
C GLY A 110 -19.01 -1.89 33.28
N HIS A 111 -18.09 -2.11 32.33
CA HIS A 111 -17.45 -1.02 31.57
C HIS A 111 -17.74 -1.13 30.07
N THR A 112 -18.66 -0.30 29.58
CA THR A 112 -18.94 -0.09 28.15
C THR A 112 -17.98 0.95 27.57
N HIS A 113 -16.69 0.64 27.50
CA HIS A 113 -15.80 1.38 26.60
C HIS A 113 -15.68 0.56 25.31
N GLU A 114 -16.21 1.11 24.21
CA GLU A 114 -15.99 0.52 22.89
C GLU A 114 -14.49 0.41 22.61
N PRO A 115 -14.01 -0.71 22.05
CA PRO A 115 -12.61 -0.83 21.69
C PRO A 115 -12.28 0.23 20.64
N HIS A 116 -11.34 1.12 20.96
CA HIS A 116 -10.73 2.03 20.00
C HIS A 116 -9.94 1.19 18.97
N MET A 117 -10.62 0.62 17.99
CA MET A 117 -9.97 0.03 16.82
C MET A 117 -9.23 1.16 16.11
N HIS A 118 -7.90 1.06 16.01
CA HIS A 118 -7.08 1.95 15.19
C HIS A 118 -7.36 1.72 13.69
N LYS A 119 -8.56 2.10 13.24
CA LYS A 119 -9.05 1.94 11.85
C LYS A 119 -8.16 2.68 10.86
N HIS A 120 -7.43 3.70 11.30
CA HIS A 120 -6.59 4.57 10.47
C HIS A 120 -5.16 4.07 10.24
N VAL A 121 -4.66 3.10 11.00
CA VAL A 121 -3.25 2.66 10.88
C VAL A 121 -2.98 2.05 9.51
N SER A 122 -3.91 1.25 8.99
CA SER A 122 -3.79 0.66 7.65
C SER A 122 -3.82 1.72 6.54
N THR A 123 -4.70 2.71 6.65
CA THR A 123 -4.77 3.83 5.69
C THR A 123 -3.50 4.69 5.74
N ALA A 124 -3.01 5.02 6.92
CA ALA A 124 -1.77 5.78 7.10
C ALA A 124 -0.56 5.01 6.57
N ALA A 125 -0.46 3.71 6.87
CA ALA A 125 0.59 2.84 6.32
C ALA A 125 0.54 2.79 4.80
N GLY A 126 -0.66 2.69 4.21
CA GLY A 126 -0.85 2.76 2.76
C GLY A 126 -0.38 4.08 2.17
N ALA A 127 -0.75 5.20 2.78
CA ALA A 127 -0.34 6.54 2.36
C ALA A 127 1.18 6.74 2.46
N PHE A 128 1.80 6.32 3.57
CA PHE A 128 3.26 6.43 3.72
C PHE A 128 4.01 5.53 2.74
N MET A 129 3.54 4.31 2.52
CA MET A 129 4.13 3.41 1.51
C MET A 129 3.94 3.95 0.09
N ALA A 130 2.88 4.72 -0.18
CA ALA A 130 2.69 5.38 -1.46
C ALA A 130 3.80 6.37 -1.79
N VAL A 131 4.45 6.96 -0.78
CA VAL A 131 5.57 7.87 -1.01
C VAL A 131 6.73 7.14 -1.69
N SER A 132 7.04 5.88 -1.39
CA SER A 132 8.09 5.17 -2.16
C SER A 132 7.68 4.77 -3.57
N GLY A 133 6.38 4.78 -3.86
CA GLY A 133 5.80 4.40 -5.15
C GLY A 133 5.71 5.53 -6.18
N VAL A 134 6.18 6.75 -5.91
CA VAL A 134 5.96 7.87 -6.85
C VAL A 134 6.65 7.65 -8.20
N ARG A 135 7.75 6.90 -8.23
CA ARG A 135 8.49 6.63 -9.47
C ARG A 135 7.66 5.85 -10.49
N SER A 136 6.92 4.83 -10.07
CA SER A 136 6.07 4.05 -11.00
C SER A 136 4.95 4.90 -11.59
N LEU A 137 4.40 5.82 -10.81
CA LEU A 137 3.42 6.81 -11.27
C LEU A 137 4.05 7.82 -12.26
N LEU A 138 5.29 8.25 -12.00
CA LEU A 138 5.99 9.22 -12.84
C LEU A 138 6.56 8.63 -14.13
N LEU A 139 6.73 7.31 -14.27
CA LEU A 139 7.17 6.74 -15.55
C LEU A 139 6.13 6.93 -16.67
N ALA A 140 4.85 7.13 -16.32
CA ALA A 140 3.76 7.33 -17.27
C ALA A 140 3.36 8.80 -17.45
N LEU A 141 3.70 9.70 -16.51
CA LEU A 141 3.26 11.10 -16.52
C LEU A 141 3.93 11.96 -17.62
N PRO A 142 5.26 11.93 -17.84
CA PRO A 142 5.94 12.78 -18.81
C PRO A 142 5.45 12.58 -20.26
N PRO A 143 5.26 11.35 -20.78
CA PRO A 143 4.66 11.16 -22.10
C PRO A 143 3.23 11.72 -22.22
N LEU A 144 2.46 11.71 -21.12
CA LEU A 144 1.11 12.26 -21.06
C LEU A 144 1.10 13.80 -20.92
N LEU A 145 2.16 14.37 -20.36
CA LEU A 145 2.39 15.81 -20.17
C LEU A 145 3.01 16.50 -21.40
N MET A 146 3.72 15.76 -22.26
CA MET A 146 4.33 16.28 -23.51
C MET A 146 3.29 16.79 -24.53
N GLY A 147 2.00 16.52 -24.34
CA GLY A 147 0.89 17.13 -25.08
C GLY A 147 0.33 18.43 -24.49
N GLY A 148 0.95 18.96 -23.42
CA GLY A 148 0.45 20.09 -22.63
C GLY A 148 -0.11 19.64 -21.27
N SER A 149 0.14 20.42 -20.21
CA SER A 149 -0.18 20.12 -18.81
C SER A 149 -1.67 19.92 -18.49
N MET A 150 -2.56 20.11 -19.47
CA MET A 150 -4.02 19.94 -19.35
C MET A 150 -4.61 18.94 -20.37
N SER A 151 -3.84 17.96 -20.82
CA SER A 151 -4.39 16.91 -21.67
C SER A 151 -5.45 16.09 -20.92
N LEU A 152 -6.65 15.99 -21.49
CA LEU A 152 -7.77 15.21 -20.96
C LEU A 152 -7.37 13.73 -20.71
N ALA A 153 -6.36 13.24 -21.45
CA ALA A 153 -5.79 11.90 -21.27
C ALA A 153 -5.04 11.73 -19.93
N ALA A 154 -4.33 12.76 -19.45
CA ALA A 154 -3.64 12.69 -18.14
C ALA A 154 -4.66 12.63 -16.99
N TRP A 155 -5.73 13.41 -17.09
CA TRP A 155 -6.83 13.42 -16.13
C TRP A 155 -7.67 12.15 -16.12
N THR A 156 -7.68 11.37 -17.22
CA THR A 156 -8.32 10.03 -17.23
C THR A 156 -7.36 8.90 -16.87
N TYR A 157 -6.05 9.06 -17.11
CA TYR A 157 -5.04 8.12 -16.63
C TYR A 157 -5.08 7.98 -15.11
N LEU A 158 -5.14 9.10 -14.38
CA LEU A 158 -5.07 9.13 -12.91
C LEU A 158 -6.17 8.31 -12.21
N PRO A 159 -7.48 8.48 -12.51
CA PRO A 159 -8.53 7.64 -11.92
C PRO A 159 -8.43 6.19 -12.38
N GLY A 160 -7.94 5.91 -13.61
CA GLY A 160 -7.64 4.55 -14.05
C GLY A 160 -6.58 3.89 -13.17
N PHE A 161 -5.46 4.59 -12.93
CA PHE A 161 -4.38 4.13 -12.05
C PHE A 161 -4.85 3.90 -10.61
N ALA A 162 -5.59 4.85 -10.03
CA ALA A 162 -6.17 4.69 -8.70
C ALA A 162 -7.13 3.49 -8.61
N LEU A 163 -7.98 3.28 -9.62
CA LEU A 163 -8.87 2.12 -9.68
C LEU A 163 -8.08 0.81 -9.78
N GLY A 164 -7.00 0.79 -10.57
CA GLY A 164 -6.10 -0.36 -10.70
C GLY A 164 -5.46 -0.73 -9.38
N ILE A 165 -4.99 0.26 -8.60
CA ILE A 165 -4.47 0.05 -7.24
C ILE A 165 -5.53 -0.59 -6.34
N LEU A 166 -6.74 -0.02 -6.31
CA LEU A 166 -7.83 -0.51 -5.46
C LEU A 166 -8.20 -1.95 -5.78
N ILE A 167 -8.33 -2.29 -7.06
CA ILE A 167 -8.64 -3.65 -7.52
C ILE A 167 -7.48 -4.60 -7.20
N GLY A 168 -6.26 -4.23 -7.56
CA GLY A 168 -5.08 -5.07 -7.41
C GLY A 168 -4.77 -5.36 -5.95
N MET A 169 -4.68 -4.33 -5.10
CA MET A 169 -4.40 -4.51 -3.68
C MET A 169 -5.57 -5.18 -2.94
N GLY A 170 -6.81 -4.90 -3.35
CA GLY A 170 -7.99 -5.61 -2.86
C GLY A 170 -7.93 -7.11 -3.16
N ALA A 171 -7.55 -7.49 -4.38
CA ALA A 171 -7.37 -8.88 -4.80
C ALA A 171 -6.22 -9.56 -4.03
N VAL A 172 -5.06 -8.91 -3.90
CA VAL A 172 -3.93 -9.41 -3.11
C VAL A 172 -4.34 -9.61 -1.64
N GLY A 173 -5.06 -8.65 -1.07
CA GLY A 173 -5.61 -8.75 0.29
C GLY A 173 -6.56 -9.93 0.46
N LEU A 174 -7.44 -10.18 -0.52
CA LEU A 174 -8.33 -11.34 -0.53
C LEU A 174 -7.55 -12.66 -0.59
N LEU A 175 -6.52 -12.75 -1.44
CA LEU A 175 -5.67 -13.94 -1.56
C LEU A 175 -4.94 -14.24 -0.25
N PHE A 176 -4.35 -13.22 0.39
CA PHE A 176 -3.73 -13.40 1.71
C PHE A 176 -4.74 -13.78 2.78
N ALA A 177 -5.91 -13.13 2.80
CA ALA A 177 -6.97 -13.43 3.76
C ALA A 177 -7.46 -14.89 3.63
N GLU A 178 -7.66 -15.35 2.40
CA GLU A 178 -8.07 -16.72 2.10
C GLU A 178 -6.95 -17.71 2.47
N GLY A 179 -5.71 -17.41 2.09
CA GLY A 179 -4.54 -18.24 2.41
C GLY A 179 -4.38 -18.42 3.91
N ILE A 180 -4.37 -17.33 4.69
CA ILE A 180 -4.22 -17.37 6.15
C ILE A 180 -5.37 -18.12 6.81
N SER A 181 -6.61 -17.96 6.33
CA SER A 181 -7.79 -18.61 6.93
C SER A 181 -7.78 -20.14 6.86
N ARG A 182 -6.97 -20.72 5.97
CA ARG A 182 -6.83 -22.17 5.79
C ARG A 182 -5.68 -22.78 6.61
N LEU A 183 -4.86 -21.96 7.27
CA LEU A 183 -3.69 -22.41 8.01
C LEU A 183 -4.01 -22.60 9.50
N GLY A 184 -3.38 -23.60 10.12
CA GLY A 184 -3.44 -23.78 11.57
C GLY A 184 -2.69 -22.67 12.32
N ALA A 185 -3.10 -22.38 13.56
CA ALA A 185 -2.57 -21.26 14.35
C ALA A 185 -1.03 -21.28 14.52
N GLY A 186 -0.43 -22.46 14.67
CA GLY A 186 1.04 -22.62 14.73
C GLY A 186 1.72 -22.16 13.44
N LEU A 187 1.17 -22.53 12.29
CA LEU A 187 1.71 -22.16 10.98
C LEU A 187 1.49 -20.68 10.67
N VAL A 188 0.36 -20.10 11.09
CA VAL A 188 0.10 -18.66 10.99
C VAL A 188 1.13 -17.85 11.77
N SER A 189 1.47 -18.25 12.99
CA SER A 189 2.47 -17.52 13.80
C SER A 189 3.89 -17.62 13.23
N TRP A 190 4.26 -18.77 12.66
CA TRP A 190 5.51 -18.91 11.91
C TRP A 190 5.52 -18.04 10.65
N LEU A 191 4.45 -18.10 9.86
CA LEU A 191 4.29 -17.30 8.64
C LEU A 191 4.36 -15.80 8.94
N GLN A 192 3.73 -15.33 10.02
CA GLN A 192 3.84 -13.94 10.47
C GLN A 192 5.29 -13.53 10.72
N ARG A 193 6.06 -14.35 11.43
CA ARG A 193 7.49 -14.06 11.69
C ARG A 193 8.29 -14.07 10.39
N ALA A 194 8.07 -15.05 9.52
CA ALA A 194 8.75 -15.14 8.23
C ALA A 194 8.45 -13.94 7.33
N VAL A 195 7.18 -13.53 7.24
CA VAL A 195 6.74 -12.33 6.53
C VAL A 195 7.36 -11.07 7.13
N ALA A 196 7.33 -10.91 8.46
CA ALA A 196 7.92 -9.73 9.09
C ALA A 196 9.44 -9.63 8.85
N VAL A 197 10.18 -10.74 8.98
CA VAL A 197 11.62 -10.77 8.68
C VAL A 197 11.87 -10.47 7.20
N GLY A 198 11.08 -11.05 6.29
CA GLY A 198 11.16 -10.77 4.86
C GLY A 198 10.90 -9.30 4.52
N SER A 199 9.84 -8.70 5.10
CA SER A 199 9.53 -7.27 4.96
C SER A 199 10.66 -6.38 5.46
N GLY A 200 11.25 -6.71 6.61
CA GLY A 200 12.38 -5.97 7.17
C GLY A 200 13.64 -6.07 6.30
N ALA A 201 13.96 -7.26 5.82
CA ALA A 201 15.08 -7.49 4.90
C ALA A 201 14.91 -6.73 3.58
N LEU A 202 13.69 -6.74 3.03
CA LEU A 202 13.36 -5.96 1.83
C LEU A 202 13.52 -4.46 2.07
N GLY A 203 13.04 -3.95 3.22
CA GLY A 203 13.20 -2.55 3.59
C GLY A 203 14.67 -2.14 3.74
N LEU A 204 15.48 -2.96 4.40
CA LEU A 204 16.93 -2.74 4.52
C LEU A 204 17.64 -2.77 3.15
N PHE A 205 17.24 -3.68 2.24
CA PHE A 205 17.77 -3.74 0.88
C PHE A 205 17.46 -2.46 0.09
N TRP A 206 16.24 -1.93 0.21
CA TRP A 206 15.84 -0.68 -0.46
C TRP A 206 16.63 0.52 0.07
N ILE A 207 16.82 0.62 1.39
CA ILE A 207 17.66 1.65 2.01
C ILE A 207 19.10 1.52 1.50
N GLY A 208 19.70 0.33 1.61
CA GLY A 208 21.10 0.11 1.26
C GLY A 208 21.42 0.28 -0.22
N SER A 209 20.49 -0.08 -1.12
CA SER A 209 20.65 0.08 -2.57
C SER A 209 20.49 1.52 -3.06
N ARG A 210 20.17 2.45 -2.16
CA ARG A 210 19.90 3.86 -2.43
C ARG A 210 20.70 4.81 -1.55
N LEU A 211 21.65 4.33 -0.76
CA LEU A 211 22.67 5.15 -0.08
C LEU A 211 23.94 5.20 -0.94
#